data_AF-A0A849PF83-F1
#
_entry.id   AF-A0A849PF83-F1
#
_cell.length_a   1.000
_cell.length_b   1.000
_cell.length_c   1.000
_cell.angle_alpha   90.00
_cell.angle_beta   90.00
_cell.angle_gamma   90.00
#
_symmetry.space_group_name_H-M   'P 1'
#
loop_
_entity.id
_entity.type
_entity.pdbx_description
1 polymer ?
#
loop_
_entity_poly.entity_id
_entity_poly.type
_entity_poly.pdbx_seq_one_letter_code
_entity_poly.pdbx_strand_id
1 'polypeptide(L)'
;LIVGDNTDFWSDLVVTGSLEMRKYVTIKGSVRAASAIIGAHSVISRGLKTEQDCTVLDHAMIGGNITAGGDVMLRPNIRAGIVDAAGNIEVTGRAYVKELRAEQKIIARKDML
;
A
#
# COMPACT_ATOMS: atom_id res chain seq x y z
N LEU A 1 -12.43 0.55 -7.45
CA LEU A 1 -13.11 1.33 -6.40
C LEU A 1 -12.26 2.54 -6.09
N ILE A 2 -12.84 3.75 -6.13
CA ILE A 2 -12.18 5.01 -5.80
C ILE A 2 -12.94 5.64 -4.61
N VAL A 3 -12.31 6.10 -3.52
CA VAL A 3 -13.03 6.91 -2.52
C VAL A 3 -12.24 8.04 -1.85
N GLY A 4 -12.96 9.16 -1.70
CA GLY A 4 -13.10 9.94 -0.47
C GLY A 4 -14.59 10.31 -0.30
N ASP A 5 -15.04 11.06 0.71
CA ASP A 5 -14.29 11.71 1.79
C ASP A 5 -13.96 10.74 2.96
N ASN A 6 -13.72 11.21 4.19
CA ASN A 6 -13.62 10.43 5.46
C ASN A 6 -14.07 8.94 5.35
N THR A 7 -13.13 8.00 5.34
CA THR A 7 -13.33 6.62 4.83
C THR A 7 -12.96 5.57 5.87
N ASP A 8 -13.81 4.56 6.07
CA ASP A 8 -13.70 3.57 7.15
C ASP A 8 -14.27 2.19 6.71
N PHE A 9 -13.50 1.10 6.76
CA PHE A 9 -13.98 -0.28 6.48
C PHE A 9 -13.46 -1.33 7.49
N TRP A 10 -14.34 -1.93 8.29
CA TRP A 10 -13.93 -2.56 9.57
C TRP A 10 -13.75 -4.09 9.53
N SER A 11 -13.76 -4.71 8.35
CA SER A 11 -13.53 -6.15 8.13
C SER A 11 -12.75 -6.37 6.81
N ASP A 12 -12.61 -7.60 6.36
CA ASP A 12 -11.96 -7.94 5.08
C ASP A 12 -12.71 -7.26 3.90
N LEU A 13 -11.96 -6.63 3.00
CA LEU A 13 -12.45 -5.95 1.80
C LEU A 13 -11.89 -6.64 0.56
N VAL A 14 -12.76 -7.12 -0.33
CA VAL A 14 -12.38 -7.81 -1.57
C VAL A 14 -12.95 -7.07 -2.77
N VAL A 15 -12.09 -6.75 -3.74
CA VAL A 15 -12.43 -6.04 -4.97
C VAL A 15 -11.80 -6.79 -6.14
N THR A 16 -12.58 -7.13 -7.18
CA THR A 16 -12.12 -7.88 -8.37
C THR A 16 -11.38 -7.01 -9.41
N GLY A 17 -10.98 -5.80 -9.03
CA GLY A 17 -10.35 -4.79 -9.87
C GLY A 17 -9.52 -3.81 -9.03
N SER A 18 -9.12 -2.69 -9.61
CA SER A 18 -8.23 -1.69 -8.97
C SER A 18 -8.88 -0.96 -7.78
N LEU A 19 -8.06 -0.46 -6.84
CA LEU A 19 -8.49 0.18 -5.59
C LEU A 19 -7.70 1.46 -5.23
N GLU A 20 -8.34 2.63 -5.31
CA GLU A 20 -7.74 3.95 -5.10
C GLU A 20 -8.43 4.70 -3.92
N MET A 21 -7.75 4.95 -2.81
CA MET A 21 -8.38 5.57 -1.61
C MET A 21 -7.29 6.27 -0.79
N ARG A 22 -7.10 7.58 -0.68
CA ARG A 22 -7.86 8.82 -0.93
C ARG A 22 -8.85 9.22 0.18
N LYS A 23 -8.87 10.53 0.45
CA LYS A 23 -9.00 11.09 1.82
C LYS A 23 -10.34 10.72 2.45
N TYR A 24 -10.48 10.25 3.70
CA TYR A 24 -9.46 9.99 4.74
C TYR A 24 -9.54 8.51 5.18
N VAL A 25 -8.70 7.61 4.63
CA VAL A 25 -8.86 6.14 4.80
C VAL A 25 -8.57 5.57 6.20
N THR A 26 -9.35 4.55 6.57
CA THR A 26 -9.08 3.58 7.64
C THR A 26 -9.70 2.21 7.28
N ILE A 27 -8.98 1.11 7.49
CA ILE A 27 -9.41 -0.28 7.26
C ILE A 27 -9.02 -1.16 8.47
N LYS A 28 -9.85 -2.13 8.87
CA LYS A 28 -9.60 -3.00 10.06
C LYS A 28 -9.83 -4.50 9.84
N GLY A 29 -9.87 -4.92 8.57
CA GLY A 29 -9.53 -6.27 8.12
C GLY A 29 -8.48 -6.24 7.01
N SER A 30 -8.38 -7.32 6.24
CA SER A 30 -7.43 -7.50 5.13
C SER A 30 -8.02 -6.98 3.81
N VAL A 31 -7.20 -6.33 2.98
CA VAL A 31 -7.63 -5.86 1.66
C VAL A 31 -7.13 -6.81 0.57
N ARG A 32 -7.99 -7.16 -0.39
CA ARG A 32 -7.65 -7.87 -1.63
C ARG A 32 -8.17 -7.06 -2.83
N ALA A 33 -7.31 -6.76 -3.79
CA ALA A 33 -7.64 -6.03 -5.02
C ALA A 33 -6.88 -6.63 -6.22
N ALA A 34 -7.25 -6.25 -7.45
CA ALA A 34 -6.37 -6.53 -8.60
C ALA A 34 -5.11 -5.64 -8.51
N SER A 35 -5.29 -4.32 -8.35
CA SER A 35 -4.24 -3.30 -8.22
C SER A 35 -4.63 -2.23 -7.18
N ALA A 36 -3.70 -1.43 -6.64
CA ALA A 36 -4.01 -0.46 -5.58
C ALA A 36 -3.24 0.89 -5.63
N ILE A 37 -3.84 1.96 -5.08
CA ILE A 37 -3.29 3.33 -4.93
C ILE A 37 -3.83 3.98 -3.63
N ILE A 38 -3.14 3.88 -2.49
CA ILE A 38 -3.73 4.21 -1.17
C ILE A 38 -3.07 5.41 -0.45
N GLY A 39 -3.83 6.48 -0.17
CA GLY A 39 -3.48 7.69 0.60
C GLY A 39 -4.31 8.92 0.19
N ALA A 40 -4.80 9.81 1.05
CA ALA A 40 -4.67 9.97 2.51
C ALA A 40 -5.86 9.40 3.32
N HIS A 41 -5.96 9.48 4.66
CA HIS A 41 -4.91 9.57 5.69
C HIS A 41 -4.62 8.18 6.30
N SER A 42 -5.15 7.12 5.67
CA SER A 42 -4.68 5.74 5.65
C SER A 42 -4.29 5.04 6.96
N VAL A 43 -5.19 4.19 7.44
CA VAL A 43 -4.90 3.06 8.35
C VAL A 43 -5.37 1.75 7.69
N ILE A 44 -4.68 0.62 7.87
CA ILE A 44 -5.16 -0.73 7.49
C ILE A 44 -4.72 -1.77 8.55
N SER A 45 -5.56 -2.75 8.90
CA SER A 45 -5.20 -3.85 9.82
C SER A 45 -5.93 -5.14 9.42
N ARG A 46 -5.41 -6.03 8.57
CA ARG A 46 -4.14 -6.77 8.75
C ARG A 46 -3.33 -6.97 7.45
N GLY A 47 -3.44 -6.07 6.50
CA GLY A 47 -2.58 -6.06 5.31
C GLY A 47 -3.32 -5.81 3.99
N LEU A 48 -2.55 -5.77 2.91
CA LEU A 48 -2.98 -5.45 1.54
C LEU A 48 -2.38 -6.47 0.57
N LYS A 49 -3.23 -7.17 -0.20
CA LYS A 49 -2.81 -8.02 -1.31
C LYS A 49 -3.33 -7.48 -2.65
N THR A 50 -2.45 -7.36 -3.63
CA THR A 50 -2.77 -7.11 -5.04
C THR A 50 -2.30 -8.26 -5.92
N GLU A 51 -3.03 -8.52 -7.00
CA GLU A 51 -2.63 -9.45 -8.07
C GLU A 51 -1.67 -8.79 -9.08
N GLN A 52 -1.65 -7.46 -9.09
CA GLN A 52 -0.88 -6.55 -9.93
C GLN A 52 -0.23 -5.47 -9.05
N ASP A 53 0.04 -4.30 -9.61
CA ASP A 53 0.78 -3.20 -8.98
C ASP A 53 0.05 -2.56 -7.77
N CYS A 54 0.85 -2.04 -6.82
CA CYS A 54 0.39 -1.40 -5.60
C CYS A 54 1.19 -0.11 -5.29
N THR A 55 0.55 1.04 -5.39
CA THR A 55 1.07 2.33 -4.89
C THR A 55 0.53 2.64 -3.49
N VAL A 56 1.40 3.13 -2.60
CA VAL A 56 1.00 3.63 -1.27
C VAL A 56 1.61 5.01 -1.03
N LEU A 57 0.77 5.94 -0.56
CA LEU A 57 1.04 7.35 -0.33
C LEU A 57 0.32 7.85 0.95
N ASP A 58 0.45 9.14 1.22
CA ASP A 58 -0.20 9.94 2.26
C ASP A 58 -0.59 9.23 3.58
N HIS A 59 0.30 9.33 4.57
CA HIS A 59 0.09 9.00 6.00
C HIS A 59 -0.13 7.52 6.39
N ALA A 60 0.00 6.57 5.46
CA ALA A 60 -0.38 5.17 5.69
C ALA A 60 0.28 4.46 6.88
N MET A 61 -0.57 3.83 7.72
CA MET A 61 -0.19 2.83 8.74
C MET A 61 -0.89 1.49 8.47
N ILE A 62 -0.16 0.53 7.87
CA ILE A 62 -0.67 -0.81 7.54
C ILE A 62 -0.12 -1.82 8.56
N GLY A 63 -0.96 -2.26 9.50
CA GLY A 63 -0.69 -3.24 10.56
C GLY A 63 -0.62 -4.68 10.05
N GLY A 64 0.18 -4.92 9.02
CA GLY A 64 0.36 -6.22 8.37
C GLY A 64 1.34 -6.13 7.20
N ASN A 65 1.28 -7.10 6.29
CA ASN A 65 2.12 -7.12 5.11
C ASN A 65 1.45 -6.41 3.91
N ILE A 66 2.27 -5.99 2.95
CA ILE A 66 1.86 -5.63 1.60
C ILE A 66 2.39 -6.73 0.68
N THR A 67 1.57 -7.26 -0.22
CA THR A 67 1.96 -8.30 -1.17
C THR A 67 1.39 -8.00 -2.55
N ALA A 68 2.24 -7.86 -3.56
CA ALA A 68 1.85 -7.54 -4.94
C ALA A 68 2.35 -8.59 -5.94
N GLY A 69 1.49 -8.97 -6.89
CA GLY A 69 1.89 -9.72 -8.08
C GLY A 69 2.54 -8.86 -9.18
N GLY A 70 2.64 -7.55 -8.96
CA GLY A 70 3.37 -6.59 -9.81
C GLY A 70 4.33 -5.72 -9.01
N ASP A 71 4.49 -4.46 -9.41
CA ASP A 71 5.37 -3.47 -8.78
C ASP A 71 4.75 -2.86 -7.52
N VAL A 72 5.59 -2.49 -6.54
CA VAL A 72 5.18 -1.69 -5.36
C VAL A 72 5.88 -0.34 -5.34
N MET A 73 5.11 0.75 -5.30
CA MET A 73 5.64 2.11 -5.12
C MET A 73 5.25 2.66 -3.74
N LEU A 74 6.23 2.91 -2.89
CA LEU A 74 6.07 3.57 -1.59
C LEU A 74 6.53 5.04 -1.70
N ARG A 75 5.60 5.97 -1.48
CA ARG A 75 5.88 7.42 -1.34
C ARG A 75 6.29 7.75 0.11
N PRO A 76 6.54 9.02 0.48
CA PRO A 76 6.98 9.35 1.84
C PRO A 76 5.95 9.04 2.95
N ASN A 77 6.49 8.78 4.15
CA ASN A 77 5.82 8.64 5.45
C ASN A 77 5.04 7.32 5.70
N ILE A 78 5.31 6.26 4.93
CA ILE A 78 4.65 4.94 5.03
C ILE A 78 5.17 4.10 6.20
N ARG A 79 4.28 3.28 6.81
CA ARG A 79 4.62 2.21 7.76
C ARG A 79 3.96 0.87 7.38
N ALA A 80 4.76 -0.21 7.32
CA ALA A 80 4.31 -1.57 6.99
C ALA A 80 5.18 -2.66 7.65
N GLY A 81 4.70 -3.91 7.64
CA GLY A 81 5.44 -5.10 8.07
C GLY A 81 6.47 -5.55 7.04
N ILE A 82 6.19 -6.67 6.34
CA ILE A 82 6.93 -7.07 5.13
C ILE A 82 6.25 -6.44 3.92
N VAL A 83 7.04 -5.96 2.96
CA VAL A 83 6.57 -5.61 1.62
C VAL A 83 7.16 -6.61 0.64
N ASP A 84 6.29 -7.32 -0.08
CA ASP A 84 6.61 -8.47 -0.93
C ASP A 84 6.07 -8.21 -2.36
N ALA A 85 6.91 -8.36 -3.38
CA ALA A 85 6.60 -7.98 -4.77
C ALA A 85 7.24 -8.93 -5.79
N ALA A 86 6.43 -9.48 -6.70
CA ALA A 86 6.94 -10.23 -7.86
C ALA A 86 7.60 -9.31 -8.92
N GLY A 87 7.28 -8.01 -8.87
CA GLY A 87 7.93 -6.97 -9.67
C GLY A 87 9.08 -6.28 -8.92
N ASN A 88 9.12 -4.95 -9.08
CA ASN A 88 10.04 -4.03 -8.44
C ASN A 88 9.46 -3.50 -7.12
N ILE A 89 10.33 -3.06 -6.19
CA ILE A 89 9.93 -2.15 -5.11
C ILE A 89 10.63 -0.81 -5.34
N GLU A 90 9.87 0.29 -5.46
CA GLU A 90 10.41 1.65 -5.42
C GLU A 90 10.00 2.38 -4.14
N VAL A 91 10.98 2.97 -3.45
CA VAL A 91 10.79 3.73 -2.21
C VAL A 91 11.29 5.17 -2.41
N THR A 92 10.39 6.15 -2.27
CA THR A 92 10.72 7.58 -2.35
C THR A 92 10.59 8.24 -0.98
N GLY A 93 11.67 8.86 -0.50
CA GLY A 93 11.70 9.55 0.78
C GLY A 93 11.77 8.61 1.99
N ARG A 94 11.19 9.00 3.12
CA ARG A 94 11.23 8.23 4.38
C ARG A 94 10.10 7.21 4.46
N ALA A 95 10.42 5.93 4.63
CA ALA A 95 9.47 4.87 4.98
C ALA A 95 10.02 4.02 6.13
N TYR A 96 9.14 3.40 6.92
CA TYR A 96 9.50 2.48 8.00
C TYR A 96 8.89 1.11 7.70
N VAL A 97 9.72 0.18 7.21
CA VAL A 97 9.32 -1.17 6.81
C VAL A 97 10.28 -2.17 7.46
N LYS A 98 9.77 -3.32 7.92
CA LYS A 98 10.61 -4.34 8.57
C LYS A 98 11.52 -5.06 7.55
N GLU A 99 10.97 -5.36 6.38
CA GLU A 99 11.63 -6.18 5.36
C GLU A 99 11.07 -5.84 3.96
N LEU A 100 11.94 -5.74 2.96
CA LEU A 100 11.58 -5.53 1.56
C LEU A 100 12.00 -6.76 0.74
N ARG A 101 11.09 -7.31 -0.05
CA ARG A 101 11.32 -8.45 -0.94
C ARG A 101 10.81 -8.11 -2.33
N ALA A 102 11.72 -8.08 -3.29
CA ALA A 102 11.39 -7.90 -4.71
C ALA A 102 12.05 -9.04 -5.48
N GLU A 103 11.29 -9.73 -6.35
CA GLU A 103 11.89 -10.73 -7.24
C GLU A 103 12.78 -10.09 -8.31
N GLN A 104 12.54 -8.82 -8.66
CA GLN A 104 13.33 -8.08 -9.65
C GLN A 104 14.41 -7.20 -9.03
N LYS A 105 14.03 -6.11 -8.33
CA LYS A 105 14.95 -5.10 -7.77
C LYS A 105 14.27 -4.18 -6.76
N ILE A 106 15.06 -3.62 -5.86
CA ILE A 106 14.68 -2.55 -4.94
C ILE A 106 15.34 -1.24 -5.39
N ILE A 107 14.57 -0.17 -5.51
CA ILE A 107 14.99 1.17 -5.92
C ILE A 107 14.70 2.14 -4.77
N ALA A 108 15.71 2.87 -4.31
CA ALA A 108 15.54 3.94 -3.32
C ALA A 108 15.81 5.30 -3.97
N ARG A 109 14.91 6.28 -3.75
CA ARG A 109 15.06 7.65 -4.22
C ARG A 109 14.96 8.64 -3.06
N LYS A 110 15.82 9.67 -3.10
CA LYS A 110 15.64 10.86 -2.27
C LYS A 110 14.34 11.56 -2.68
N ASP A 111 13.60 12.06 -1.71
CA ASP A 111 12.49 12.97 -1.97
C ASP A 111 13.00 14.26 -2.63
N MET A 112 12.26 14.78 -3.60
CA MET A 112 12.60 15.99 -4.36
C MET A 112 11.53 17.07 -4.12
N LEU A 113 11.62 17.65 -2.93
CA LEU A 113 10.89 18.79 -2.40
C LEU A 113 11.91 19.81 -1.87
#